data_AF-A0A842U220-F1
#
_entry.id   AF-A0A842U220-F1
#
_cell.length_a   1.000
_cell.length_b   1.000
_cell.length_c   1.000
_cell.angle_alpha   90.00
_cell.angle_beta   90.00
_cell.angle_gamma   90.00
#
_symmetry.space_group_name_H-M   'P 1'
#
loop_
_entity.id
_entity.type
_entity.pdbx_description
1 polymer ?
#
loop_
_entity_poly.entity_id
_entity_poly.type
_entity_poly.pdbx_seq_one_letter_code
_entity_poly.pdbx_strand_id
1 'polypeptide(L)' 'MKIKHIPLILVILLFLIGIIIYLYLPEKIASHWNAQREVDAYTSKF' A
#
# COMPACT_ATOMS: atom_id res chain seq x y z
N MET A 1 -4.11 -17.97 -29.30
CA MET A 1 -3.52 -18.39 -28.00
C MET A 1 -4.19 -17.57 -26.90
N LYS A 2 -5.12 -18.16 -26.11
CA LYS A 2 -5.80 -17.40 -25.03
C LYS A 2 -4.78 -17.16 -23.91
N ILE A 3 -4.52 -15.90 -23.56
CA ILE A 3 -3.58 -15.53 -22.50
C ILE A 3 -4.28 -15.83 -21.16
N LYS A 4 -4.11 -17.05 -20.64
CA LYS A 4 -4.78 -17.52 -19.41
C LYS A 4 -4.18 -16.96 -18.11
N HIS A 5 -2.99 -16.38 -18.21
CA HIS A 5 -2.20 -15.97 -17.04
C HIS A 5 -2.23 -14.46 -16.76
N ILE A 6 -2.98 -13.66 -17.54
CA ILE A 6 -3.09 -12.20 -17.33
C ILE A 6 -3.42 -11.86 -15.87
N PRO A 7 -4.40 -12.50 -15.21
CA PRO A 7 -4.73 -12.15 -13.83
C PRO A 7 -3.56 -12.38 -12.87
N LEU A 8 -2.84 -13.50 -13.04
CA LEU A 8 -1.68 -13.82 -12.20
C LEU A 8 -0.53 -12.83 -12.42
N ILE A 9 -0.24 -12.50 -13.69
CA ILE A 9 0.79 -11.50 -14.03
C ILE A 9 0.43 -10.15 -13.41
N LEU A 10 -0.84 -9.75 -13.47
CA LEU A 10 -1.31 -8.50 -12.87
C LEU A 10 -1.16 -8.51 -11.35
N VAL A 11 -1.52 -9.60 -10.68
CA VAL A 11 -1.34 -9.74 -9.22
C VAL A 11 0.14 -9.60 -8.84
N ILE A 12 1.03 -10.31 -9.54
CA ILE A 12 2.48 -10.23 -9.28
C ILE A 12 2.98 -8.79 -9.50
N LEU A 13 2.59 -8.16 -10.61
CA LEU A 13 2.98 -6.79 -10.93
C LEU A 13 2.52 -5.80 -9.84
N LEU A 14 1.26 -5.89 -9.41
CA LEU A 14 0.72 -5.03 -8.36
C LEU A 14 1.41 -5.27 -7.00
N PHE A 15 1.75 -6.51 -6.68
CA PHE A 15 2.52 -6.82 -5.47
C PHE A 15 3.92 -6.19 -5.51
N LEU A 16 4.63 -6.30 -6.63
CA LEU A 16 5.95 -5.68 -6.79
C LEU A 16 5.87 -4.16 -6.68
N ILE A 17 4.88 -3.54 -7.31
CA ILE A 17 4.62 -2.10 -7.19
C ILE A 17 4.34 -1.73 -5.73
N GLY A 18 3.50 -2.50 -5.04
CA GLY A 18 3.18 -2.30 -3.63
C GLY A 18 4.41 -2.35 -2.72
N ILE A 19 5.31 -3.31 -2.94
CA ILE A 19 6.58 -3.42 -2.21
C ILE A 19 7.44 -2.18 -2.43
N ILE A 20 7.59 -1.74 -3.69
CA ILE A 20 8.38 -0.54 -4.03
C ILE A 20 7.78 0.68 -3.31
N ILE A 21 6.47 0.89 -3.41
CA ILE A 21 5.79 2.01 -2.74
C ILE A 21 5.99 1.95 -1.22
N TYR A 22 5.89 0.75 -0.61
CA TYR A 22 6.06 0.56 0.82
C TYR A 22 7.44 0.99 1.32
N LEU A 23 8.50 0.73 0.55
CA LEU A 23 9.86 1.15 0.89
C LEU A 23 10.02 2.68 0.95
N TYR A 24 9.19 3.42 0.21
CA TYR A 24 9.19 4.89 0.20
C TYR A 24 8.18 5.52 1.16
N LEU A 25 7.43 4.73 1.93
CA LEU A 25 6.54 5.27 2.96
C LEU A 25 7.35 5.91 4.11
N PRO A 26 6.83 7.00 4.71
CA PRO A 26 7.45 7.61 5.87
C PRO A 26 7.44 6.65 7.06
N GLU A 27 8.40 6.82 7.99
CA GLU A 27 8.45 6.02 9.23
C GLU A 27 7.17 6.13 10.06
N LYS A 28 6.50 7.29 10.03
CA LYS A 28 5.23 7.54 10.70
C LYS A 28 4.11 7.63 9.68
N ILE A 29 3.13 6.73 9.78
CA ILE A 29 1.96 6.66 8.90
C ILE A 29 0.73 7.04 9.72
N ALA A 30 -0.10 7.95 9.21
CA ALA A 30 -1.39 8.28 9.79
C ALA A 30 -2.26 7.02 9.88
N SER A 31 -2.65 6.64 11.09
CA SER A 31 -3.44 5.43 11.35
C SER A 31 -4.88 5.73 11.78
N HIS A 32 -5.15 6.95 12.25
CA HIS A 32 -6.46 7.38 12.69
C HIS A 32 -6.71 8.84 12.35
N TRP A 33 -7.98 9.15 12.06
CA TRP A 33 -8.49 10.50 11.86
C TRP A 33 -9.62 10.75 12.85
N ASN A 34 -9.55 11.87 13.56
CA ASN A 34 -10.57 12.27 14.52
C ASN A 34 -11.86 12.75 13.82
N ALA A 35 -12.88 13.10 14.61
CA ALA A 35 -14.16 13.62 14.10
C ALA A 35 -14.03 14.97 13.36
N GLN A 36 -12.92 15.68 13.56
CA GLN A 36 -12.56 16.94 12.91
C GLN A 36 -11.77 16.73 11.60
N ARG A 37 -11.52 15.47 11.19
CA ARG A 37 -10.73 15.07 10.02
C ARG A 37 -9.24 15.39 10.11
N GLU A 38 -8.74 15.57 11.33
CA GLU A 38 -7.32 15.74 11.60
C GLU A 38 -6.70 14.40 11.92
N VAL A 39 -5.43 14.23 11.59
CA VAL A 39 -4.66 13.05 11.99
C VAL A 39 -4.26 13.21 13.45
N ASP A 40 -4.77 12.33 14.32
CA ASP A 40 -4.49 12.33 15.76
C ASP A 40 -3.72 11.08 16.23
N ALA A 41 -3.57 10.07 15.38
CA ALA A 41 -2.72 8.92 15.66
C ALA A 41 -1.83 8.54 14.47
N TYR A 42 -0.63 8.05 14.81
CA TYR A 42 0.35 7.56 13.87
C TYR A 42 0.83 6.18 14.30
N THR A 43 1.13 5.33 13.32
CA THR A 43 1.84 4.06 13.53
C THR A 43 3.21 4.11 12.89
N SER A 44 4.12 3.28 13.40
CA SER A 44 5.34 2.90 12.69
C SER A 44 4.96 2.15 11.41
N LYS A 45 5.75 2.32 10.34
CA LYS A 45 5.66 1.46 9.14
C LYS A 45 6.12 0.01 9.40
N PHE A 46 6.68 -0.27 10.58
CA PHE A 46 7.12 -1.59 11.04
C PHE A 46 6.38 -1.98 12.32
#